data_AF-A0A7K2Q0T7-F1
#
_entry.id   AF-A0A7K2Q0T7-F1
#
_cell.length_a   1.000
_cell.length_b   1.000
_cell.length_c   1.000
_cell.angle_alpha   90.00
_cell.angle_beta   90.00
_cell.angle_gamma   90.00
#
_symmetry.space_group_name_H-M   'P 1'
#
loop_
_entity.id
_entity.type
_entity.pdbx_description
1 polymer ?
#
loop_
_entity_poly.entity_id
_entity_poly.type
_entity_poly.pdbx_seq_one_letter_code
_entity_poly.pdbx_strand_id
1 'polypeptide(L)'
;MPRVRDKLVLQCKHYVRPVGSKEVQTFNGTARPEHKAHHPIMIGLSGFTQPATDFAARHGIILLGRPELKRWAHGNHLYTIIETEASE
;
A
#
# COMPACT_ATOMS: atom_id res chain seq x y z
N MET A 1 -27.48 10.94 -1.68
CA MET A 1 -26.67 9.77 -2.12
C MET A 1 -25.80 9.34 -0.95
N PRO A 2 -25.74 8.04 -0.58
CA PRO A 2 -24.81 7.62 0.46
C PRO A 2 -23.38 7.89 -0.02
N ARG A 3 -22.54 8.52 0.81
CA ARG A 3 -21.11 8.63 0.52
C ARG A 3 -20.57 7.21 0.33
N VAL A 4 -19.87 6.97 -0.78
CA VAL A 4 -19.07 5.76 -0.92
C VAL A 4 -18.13 5.73 0.27
N ARG A 5 -18.20 4.67 1.09
CA ARG A 5 -17.33 4.51 2.24
C ARG A 5 -16.03 3.93 1.71
N ASP A 6 -14.98 4.74 1.69
CA ASP A 6 -13.66 4.27 1.25
C ASP A 6 -13.22 3.08 2.08
N LYS A 7 -12.73 2.06 1.39
CA LYS A 7 -12.34 0.78 1.98
C LYS A 7 -10.85 0.60 1.80
N LEU A 8 -10.13 0.74 2.89
CA LEU A 8 -8.70 0.51 2.96
C LEU A 8 -8.48 -0.98 3.26
N VAL A 9 -7.62 -1.61 2.47
CA VAL A 9 -7.18 -2.99 2.72
C VAL A 9 -5.68 -2.94 2.82
N LEU A 10 -5.16 -3.36 3.97
CA LEU A 10 -3.73 -3.26 4.27
C LEU A 10 -3.15 -4.65 4.45
N GLN A 11 -1.95 -4.87 3.90
CA GLN A 11 -1.12 -6.02 4.24
C GLN A 11 0.24 -5.56 4.74
N CYS A 12 0.59 -5.99 5.95
CA CYS A 12 1.88 -5.68 6.58
C CYS A 12 2.86 -6.84 6.42
N LYS A 13 4.05 -6.57 5.90
CA LYS A 13 5.15 -7.53 5.77
C LYS A 13 6.32 -7.09 6.65
N HIS A 14 6.45 -7.73 7.81
CA HIS A 14 7.58 -7.51 8.71
C HIS A 14 8.74 -8.43 8.32
N TYR A 15 9.52 -8.00 7.34
CA TYR A 15 10.71 -8.71 6.87
C TYR A 15 11.97 -7.90 7.13
N VAL A 16 13.10 -8.61 7.26
CA VAL A 16 14.43 -8.00 7.24
C VAL A 16 14.90 -7.67 5.83
N ARG A 17 14.36 -8.38 4.82
CA ARG A 17 14.61 -8.16 3.39
C ARG A 17 13.52 -7.29 2.75
N PRO A 18 13.79 -6.66 1.58
CA PRO A 18 12.75 -6.02 0.80
C PRO A 18 11.63 -6.99 0.39
N VAL A 19 10.41 -6.46 0.32
CA VAL A 19 9.24 -7.19 -0.18
C VAL A 19 9.36 -7.36 -1.70
N GLY A 20 9.13 -8.59 -2.18
CA GLY A 20 9.26 -8.94 -3.59
C GLY A 20 7.98 -8.74 -4.40
N SER A 21 8.11 -8.82 -5.72
CA SER A 21 6.99 -8.66 -6.65
C SER A 21 5.92 -9.76 -6.51
N LYS A 22 6.32 -10.98 -6.13
CA LYS A 22 5.38 -12.09 -5.88
C LYS A 22 4.41 -11.76 -4.75
N GLU A 23 4.90 -11.17 -3.67
CA GLU A 23 4.06 -10.77 -2.55
C GLU A 23 3.06 -9.67 -2.96
N VAL A 24 3.51 -8.66 -3.72
CA VAL A 24 2.64 -7.60 -4.25
C VAL A 24 1.59 -8.16 -5.23
N GLN A 25 1.97 -9.06 -6.13
CA GLN A 25 1.05 -9.74 -7.06
C GLN A 25 -0.01 -10.56 -6.33
N THR A 26 0.39 -11.30 -5.30
CA THR A 26 -0.53 -12.11 -4.48
C THR A 26 -1.54 -11.21 -3.78
N PHE A 27 -1.09 -10.08 -3.23
CA PHE A 27 -1.97 -9.09 -2.61
C PHE A 27 -2.92 -8.45 -3.61
N ASN A 28 -2.44 -8.10 -4.82
CA ASN A 28 -3.27 -7.56 -5.89
C ASN A 28 -4.44 -8.50 -6.23
N GLY A 29 -4.17 -9.81 -6.27
CA GLY A 29 -5.16 -10.84 -6.56
C GLY A 29 -6.31 -10.92 -5.56
N THR A 30 -6.18 -10.33 -4.36
CA THR A 30 -7.23 -10.38 -3.33
C THR A 30 -7.75 -9.01 -2.92
N ALA A 31 -6.92 -7.97 -2.91
CA ALA A 31 -7.28 -6.67 -2.34
C ALA A 31 -8.51 -6.05 -3.01
N ARG A 32 -8.52 -5.97 -4.35
CA ARG A 32 -9.71 -5.50 -5.09
C ARG A 32 -10.71 -6.63 -5.36
N PRO A 33 -10.31 -7.80 -5.88
CA PRO A 33 -11.27 -8.84 -6.28
C PRO A 33 -12.14 -9.33 -5.12
N GLU A 34 -11.51 -9.67 -3.99
CA GLU A 34 -12.19 -10.26 -2.83
C GLU A 34 -12.64 -9.20 -1.83
N HIS A 35 -11.78 -8.21 -1.57
CA HIS A 35 -12.03 -7.27 -0.49
C HIS A 35 -12.61 -5.93 -0.94
N LYS A 36 -12.76 -5.68 -2.25
CA LYS A 36 -13.30 -4.42 -2.79
C LYS A 36 -12.53 -3.19 -2.26
N ALA A 37 -11.21 -3.31 -2.17
CA ALA A 37 -10.35 -2.20 -1.75
C ALA A 37 -10.51 -1.01 -2.70
N HIS A 38 -10.80 0.15 -2.11
CA HIS A 38 -10.62 1.44 -2.78
C HIS A 38 -9.13 1.79 -2.77
N HIS A 39 -8.50 1.63 -1.60
CA HIS A 39 -7.05 1.84 -1.39
C HIS A 39 -6.39 0.54 -0.95
N PRO A 40 -5.82 -0.25 -1.88
CA PRO A 40 -4.97 -1.39 -1.54
C PRO A 40 -3.58 -0.88 -1.12
N ILE A 41 -3.17 -1.19 0.10
CA ILE A 41 -1.93 -0.68 0.70
C ILE A 41 -1.05 -1.86 1.15
N MET A 42 0.21 -1.88 0.74
CA MET A 42 1.20 -2.82 1.26
C MET A 42 2.26 -2.08 2.09
N ILE A 43 2.51 -2.57 3.30
CA ILE A 43 3.49 -1.99 4.24
C ILE A 43 4.73 -2.90 4.31
N GLY A 44 5.91 -2.33 4.07
CA GLY A 44 7.20 -3.04 4.09
C GLY A 44 8.31 -2.23 4.77
N LEU A 45 8.74 -2.63 5.98
CA LEU A 45 9.71 -1.85 6.78
C LEU A 45 11.16 -1.90 6.25
N SER A 46 11.49 -2.90 5.44
CA SER A 46 12.78 -3.04 4.76
C SER A 46 12.70 -2.65 3.27
N GLY A 47 11.66 -1.92 2.89
CA GLY A 47 11.44 -1.46 1.51
C GLY A 47 10.91 -2.55 0.57
N PHE A 48 10.92 -2.22 -0.72
CA PHE A 48 10.38 -3.03 -1.82
C PHE A 48 11.46 -3.20 -2.89
N THR A 49 11.46 -4.33 -3.59
CA THR A 49 12.34 -4.50 -4.75
C THR A 49 11.83 -3.66 -5.92
N GLN A 50 12.71 -3.29 -6.86
CA GLN A 50 12.29 -2.53 -8.06
C GLN A 50 11.12 -3.20 -8.81
N PRO A 51 11.13 -4.53 -9.08
CA PRO A 51 9.99 -5.18 -9.72
C PRO A 51 8.69 -5.12 -8.91
N ALA A 52 8.78 -5.02 -7.58
CA ALA A 52 7.61 -4.87 -6.71
C ALA A 52 7.03 -3.46 -6.83
N THR A 53 7.88 -2.44 -6.82
CA THR A 53 7.50 -1.03 -7.04
C THR A 53 6.89 -0.83 -8.42
N ASP A 54 7.53 -1.33 -9.48
CA ASP A 54 7.01 -1.19 -10.85
C ASP A 54 5.64 -1.87 -11.00
N PHE A 55 5.46 -3.04 -10.38
CA PHE A 55 4.18 -3.73 -10.41
C PHE A 55 3.11 -2.97 -9.62
N ALA A 56 3.45 -2.47 -8.44
CA ALA A 56 2.53 -1.72 -7.60
C ALA A 56 2.01 -0.46 -8.33
N ALA A 57 2.90 0.29 -8.97
CA ALA A 57 2.55 1.48 -9.75
C ALA A 57 1.56 1.16 -10.88
N ARG A 58 1.81 0.10 -11.67
CA ARG A 58 0.92 -0.31 -12.77
C ARG A 58 -0.48 -0.72 -12.31
N HIS A 59 -0.63 -1.16 -11.06
CA HIS A 59 -1.88 -1.71 -10.54
C HIS A 59 -2.53 -0.83 -9.45
N GLY A 60 -1.98 0.36 -9.20
CA GLY A 60 -2.50 1.29 -8.21
C GLY A 60 -2.49 0.70 -6.80
N ILE A 61 -1.39 0.06 -6.42
CA ILE A 61 -1.13 -0.44 -5.06
C ILE A 61 -0.20 0.56 -4.37
N ILE A 62 -0.63 1.06 -3.23
CA ILE A 62 0.12 2.04 -2.45
C ILE A 62 1.16 1.30 -1.61
N LEU A 63 2.42 1.65 -1.76
CA LEU A 63 3.52 1.07 -0.99
C LEU A 63 3.92 2.02 0.12
N LEU A 64 3.88 1.58 1.38
CA LEU A 64 4.30 2.38 2.52
C LEU A 64 5.52 1.74 3.21
N GLY A 65 6.55 2.56 3.42
CA GLY A 65 7.76 2.21 4.15
C GLY A 65 7.82 2.85 5.54
N ARG A 66 9.02 2.86 6.11
CA ARG A 66 9.29 3.50 7.41
C ARG A 66 9.01 5.01 7.41
N PRO A 67 9.39 5.80 6.39
CA PRO A 67 9.15 7.24 6.42
C PRO A 67 7.67 7.58 6.49
N GLU A 68 6.82 6.90 5.72
CA GLU A 68 5.37 7.10 5.65
C GLU A 68 4.72 6.75 6.98
N LEU A 69 5.08 5.60 7.55
CA LEU A 69 4.58 5.17 8.87
C LEU A 69 5.02 6.13 9.98
N LYS A 70 6.24 6.69 9.90
CA LYS A 70 6.66 7.73 10.84
C LYS A 70 5.79 8.97 10.69
N ARG A 71 5.53 9.46 9.46
CA ARG A 71 4.65 10.62 9.26
C ARG A 71 3.27 10.37 9.88
N TRP A 72 2.70 9.18 9.68
CA TRP A 72 1.42 8.81 10.27
C TRP A 72 1.46 8.78 11.80
N ALA A 73 2.46 8.12 12.38
CA ALA A 73 2.63 8.01 13.83
C ALA A 73 2.81 9.37 14.52
N HIS A 74 3.32 10.39 13.81
CA HIS A 74 3.48 11.75 14.32
C HIS A 74 2.28 12.66 14.02
N GLY A 75 1.12 12.09 13.66
CA GLY A 75 -0.15 12.81 13.56
C GLY A 75 -0.55 13.28 12.17
N ASN A 76 0.24 13.00 11.12
CA ASN A 76 -0.24 13.24 9.76
C ASN A 76 -1.40 12.30 9.44
N HIS A 77 -2.45 12.83 8.81
CA HIS A 77 -3.61 12.03 8.46
C HIS A 77 -3.26 10.96 7.41
N LEU A 78 -3.75 9.73 7.57
CA LEU A 78 -3.39 8.62 6.69
C LEU A 78 -3.75 8.90 5.22
N TYR A 79 -4.89 9.56 4.97
CA TYR A 79 -5.30 9.90 3.60
C TYR A 79 -4.31 10.86 2.92
N THR A 80 -3.75 11.84 3.65
CA THR A 80 -2.71 12.73 3.13
C THR A 80 -1.46 11.95 2.71
N ILE A 81 -1.09 10.94 3.50
CA ILE A 81 0.08 10.10 3.20
C ILE A 81 -0.17 9.27 1.95
N ILE A 82 -1.29 8.54 1.88
CA ILE A 82 -1.55 7.66 0.74
C ILE A 82 -1.86 8.41 -0.56
N GLU A 83 -2.39 9.63 -0.50
CA GLU A 83 -2.61 10.49 -1.68
C GLU A 83 -1.29 10.99 -2.27
N THR A 84 -0.29 11.25 -1.41
CA THR A 84 1.06 11.62 -1.84
C THR A 84 1.70 10.45 -2.59
N GLU A 85 1.68 9.26 -2.00
CA GLU A 85 2.29 8.05 -2.59
C GLU A 85 1.52 7.51 -3.81
N ALA A 86 0.26 7.88 -3.99
CA ALA A 86 -0.52 7.54 -5.18
C ALA A 86 -0.28 8.49 -6.36
N SER A 87 0.39 9.63 -6.12
CA SER A 87 0.65 10.68 -7.12
C SER A 87 2.08 10.65 -7.67
N GLU A 88 2.94 9.78 -7.14
CA GLU A 88 4.32 9.52 -7.56
C GLU A 88 4.42 8.27 -8.45
#